data_AF-A0A653D6G2-F1
#
_entry.id   AF-A0A653D6G2-F1
#
_cell.length_a   1.000
_cell.length_b   1.000
_cell.length_c   1.000
_cell.angle_alpha   90.00
_cell.angle_beta   90.00
_cell.angle_gamma   90.00
#
_symmetry.space_group_name_H-M   'P 1'
#
loop_
_entity.id
_entity.type
_entity.pdbx_description
1 polymer ?
#
loop_
_entity_poly.entity_id
_entity_poly.type
_entity_poly.pdbx_seq_one_letter_code
_entity_poly.pdbx_strand_id
1 'polypeptide(L)'
;MAWDKLKSLKLIMLVQKEPCIWHPLYRHDNSLTNEAWARILVNSHFVKYSAKALKIKWYALLRKYKTCLETRATSWFAFDMMDSFLGAIYQRGPAMSTEEIRNGTPTPMSRESTSTHPNNETSLPQTLGIPTSIPLSSVLEPEVLLHVPEDVDDKLRVELMNEIGNLVHEYTDAIKRRRTRDERR
;
A
#
# COMPACT_ATOMS: atom_id res chain seq x y z
N MET A 1 9.04 -18.36 1.43
CA MET A 1 9.53 -18.26 2.83
C MET A 1 8.41 -17.86 3.79
N ALA A 2 8.26 -18.54 4.93
CA ALA A 2 7.20 -18.24 5.90
C ALA A 2 7.48 -16.97 6.73
N TRP A 3 6.43 -16.17 6.94
CA TRP A 3 6.45 -14.99 7.81
C TRP A 3 5.97 -15.35 9.21
N ASP A 4 6.86 -15.32 10.19
CA ASP A 4 6.48 -15.47 11.59
C ASP A 4 6.04 -14.13 12.21
N LYS A 5 5.50 -14.21 13.44
CA LYS A 5 5.05 -13.02 14.19
C LYS A 5 6.21 -12.08 14.52
N LEU A 6 7.37 -12.63 14.86
CA LEU A 6 8.55 -11.86 15.29
C LEU A 6 9.13 -11.02 14.14
N LYS A 7 9.25 -11.59 12.95
CA LYS A 7 9.61 -10.89 11.71
C LYS A 7 8.60 -9.82 11.34
N SER A 8 7.31 -10.10 11.52
CA SER A 8 6.26 -9.11 11.26
C SER A 8 6.37 -7.92 12.20
N LEU A 9 6.58 -8.15 13.51
CA LEU A 9 6.84 -7.08 14.47
C LEU A 9 8.13 -6.32 14.16
N LYS A 10 9.20 -7.04 13.81
CA LYS A 10 10.48 -6.42 13.44
C LYS A 10 10.34 -5.53 12.21
N LEU A 11 9.57 -5.96 11.22
CA LEU A 11 9.27 -5.14 10.03
C LEU A 11 8.53 -3.86 10.43
N ILE A 12 7.50 -3.97 11.27
CA ILE A 12 6.73 -2.80 11.76
C ILE A 12 7.65 -1.82 12.49
N MET A 13 8.52 -2.31 13.39
CA MET A 13 9.48 -1.46 14.11
C MET A 13 10.45 -0.71 13.18
N LEU A 14 10.87 -1.34 12.07
CA LEU A 14 11.75 -0.69 11.10
C LEU A 14 10.97 0.33 10.27
N VAL A 15 9.76 0.01 9.82
CA VAL A 15 8.91 0.94 9.08
C VAL A 15 8.52 2.15 9.93
N GLN A 16 8.26 1.97 11.22
CA GLN A 16 7.98 3.05 12.16
C GLN A 16 9.08 4.13 12.16
N LYS A 17 10.35 3.71 12.02
CA LYS A 17 11.51 4.61 11.98
C LYS A 17 11.68 5.36 10.66
N GLU A 18 10.89 5.02 9.64
CA GLU A 18 11.00 5.55 8.28
C GLU A 18 9.70 6.27 7.88
N PRO A 19 9.48 7.53 8.31
CA PRO A 19 8.25 8.28 8.05
C PRO A 19 7.90 8.40 6.57
N CYS A 20 8.88 8.39 5.67
CA CYS A 20 8.64 8.43 4.23
C CYS A 20 7.83 7.23 3.70
N ILE A 21 7.76 6.12 4.43
CA ILE A 21 7.00 4.93 4.04
C ILE A 21 5.50 5.07 4.40
N TRP A 22 5.17 5.67 5.54
CA TRP A 22 3.82 5.61 6.10
C TRP A 22 3.14 6.96 6.29
N HIS A 23 3.90 8.05 6.41
CA HIS A 23 3.37 9.36 6.69
C HIS A 23 2.85 10.04 5.39
N PRO A 24 1.61 10.54 5.36
CA PRO A 24 0.99 11.08 4.13
C PRO A 24 1.77 12.21 3.46
N LEU A 25 2.47 13.04 4.25
CA LEU A 25 3.23 14.19 3.73
C LEU A 25 4.38 13.80 2.79
N TYR A 26 4.93 12.59 2.90
CA TYR A 26 6.08 12.15 2.10
C TYR A 26 5.69 11.23 0.92
N ARG A 27 4.40 11.03 0.68
CA ARG A 27 3.88 10.02 -0.25
C ARG A 27 4.29 10.22 -1.72
N HIS A 28 4.71 11.43 -2.07
CA HIS A 28 5.07 11.80 -3.44
C HIS A 28 6.53 11.53 -3.78
N ASP A 29 7.39 11.29 -2.79
CA ASP A 29 8.81 11.04 -3.02
C ASP A 29 9.12 9.55 -3.09
N ASN A 30 9.03 9.01 -4.31
CA ASN A 30 9.39 7.63 -4.60
C ASN A 30 10.87 7.34 -4.34
N SER A 31 11.75 8.33 -4.47
CA SER A 31 13.19 8.16 -4.23
C SER A 31 13.45 7.90 -2.74
N LEU A 32 12.94 8.77 -1.87
CA LEU A 32 13.06 8.61 -0.42
C LEU A 32 12.40 7.33 0.08
N THR A 33 11.26 6.97 -0.51
CA THR A 33 10.57 5.71 -0.18
C THR A 33 11.44 4.51 -0.54
N ASN A 34 12.01 4.48 -1.75
CA ASN A 34 12.87 3.37 -2.19
C ASN A 34 14.15 3.28 -1.38
N GLU A 35 14.76 4.42 -1.03
CA GLU A 35 15.95 4.46 -0.18
C GLU A 35 15.66 3.91 1.23
N ALA A 36 14.52 4.25 1.81
CA ALA A 36 14.10 3.69 3.10
C ALA A 36 13.89 2.18 3.04
N TRP A 37 13.26 1.66 1.97
CA TRP A 37 13.16 0.21 1.78
C TRP A 37 14.53 -0.46 1.62
N ALA A 38 15.49 0.20 0.96
CA ALA A 38 16.86 -0.29 0.86
C ALA A 38 17.53 -0.36 2.24
N ARG A 39 17.37 0.66 3.10
CA ARG A 39 17.87 0.63 4.49
C ARG A 39 17.27 -0.51 5.31
N ILE A 40 15.97 -0.79 5.14
CA ILE A 40 15.30 -1.91 5.82
C ILE A 40 15.86 -3.25 5.33
N LEU A 41 16.19 -3.40 4.04
CA LEU A 41 16.73 -4.64 3.48
C LEU A 41 18.13 -4.99 3.98
N VAL A 42 18.95 -3.99 4.28
CA VAL A 42 20.30 -4.18 4.85
C VAL A 42 20.22 -4.79 6.27
N ASN A 43 19.05 -4.76 6.91
CA ASN A 43 18.85 -5.40 8.20
C ASN A 43 18.98 -6.93 8.09
N SER A 44 19.80 -7.53 8.98
CA SER A 44 20.11 -8.97 8.98
C SER A 44 18.88 -9.89 9.00
N HIS A 45 17.75 -9.44 9.57
CA HIS A 45 16.51 -10.20 9.60
C HIS A 45 15.82 -10.32 8.22
N PHE A 46 16.14 -9.44 7.27
CA PHE A 46 15.45 -9.32 5.99
C PHE A 46 16.34 -9.53 4.75
N VAL A 47 17.62 -9.86 4.93
CA VAL A 47 18.58 -10.07 3.82
C VAL A 47 18.10 -11.10 2.78
N LYS A 48 17.30 -12.09 3.21
CA LYS A 48 16.74 -13.14 2.33
C LYS A 48 15.47 -12.73 1.58
N TYR A 49 14.95 -11.53 1.81
CA TYR A 49 13.70 -11.05 1.19
C TYR A 49 14.00 -9.99 0.13
N SER A 50 13.16 -9.92 -0.90
CA SER A 50 13.20 -8.82 -1.85
C SER A 50 12.45 -7.60 -1.32
N ALA A 51 12.78 -6.41 -1.83
CA ALA A 51 12.05 -5.17 -1.54
C ALA A 51 10.54 -5.34 -1.79
N LYS A 52 10.20 -6.03 -2.88
CA LYS A 52 8.83 -6.33 -3.29
C LYS A 52 8.12 -7.17 -2.22
N ALA A 53 8.77 -8.22 -1.70
CA ALA A 53 8.19 -9.06 -0.66
C ALA A 53 7.93 -8.29 0.65
N LEU A 54 8.84 -7.40 1.05
CA LEU A 54 8.64 -6.54 2.22
C LEU A 54 7.46 -5.58 2.03
N LYS A 55 7.38 -4.92 0.86
CA LYS A 55 6.27 -4.02 0.51
C LYS A 55 4.93 -4.75 0.56
N ILE A 56 4.83 -5.92 -0.08
CA ILE A 56 3.62 -6.75 -0.06
C ILE A 56 3.22 -7.08 1.37
N LYS A 57 4.17 -7.53 2.21
CA LYS A 57 3.88 -7.86 3.60
C LYS A 57 3.42 -6.65 4.40
N TRP A 58 4.09 -5.51 4.25
CA TRP A 58 3.71 -4.26 4.91
C TRP A 58 2.28 -3.84 4.53
N TYR A 59 1.93 -3.85 3.25
CA TYR A 59 0.58 -3.50 2.82
C TYR A 59 -0.49 -4.48 3.34
N ALA A 60 -0.16 -5.77 3.47
CA ALA A 60 -1.05 -6.74 4.09
C ALA A 60 -1.26 -6.46 5.59
N LEU A 61 -0.20 -6.08 6.32
CA LEU A 61 -0.28 -5.67 7.73
C LEU A 61 -1.12 -4.40 7.87
N LEU A 62 -0.88 -3.39 7.02
CA LEU A 62 -1.63 -2.14 7.01
C LEU A 62 -3.10 -2.34 6.69
N ARG A 63 -3.43 -3.23 5.74
CA ARG A 63 -4.82 -3.60 5.44
C ARG A 63 -5.49 -4.22 6.67
N LYS A 64 -4.81 -5.16 7.33
CA LYS A 64 -5.34 -5.80 8.54
C LYS A 64 -5.54 -4.80 9.68
N TYR A 65 -4.62 -3.88 9.86
CA TYR A 65 -4.75 -2.78 10.83
C TYR A 65 -6.01 -1.94 10.58
N LYS A 66 -6.26 -1.55 9.32
CA LYS A 66 -7.49 -0.80 8.95
C LYS A 66 -8.76 -1.59 9.27
N THR A 67 -8.78 -2.88 8.96
CA THR A 67 -9.91 -3.75 9.34
C THR A 67 -10.09 -3.83 10.86
N CYS A 68 -9.00 -3.85 11.64
CA CYS A 68 -9.08 -3.77 13.11
C CYS A 68 -9.67 -2.45 13.59
N LEU A 69 -9.35 -1.32 12.94
CA LEU A 69 -9.96 -0.02 13.27
C LEU A 69 -11.46 0.00 12.99
N GLU A 70 -11.89 -0.53 11.84
CA GLU A 70 -13.29 -0.62 11.42
C GLU A 70 -14.12 -1.50 12.37
N THR A 71 -13.58 -2.67 12.72
CA THR A 71 -14.24 -3.66 13.60
C THR A 71 -14.05 -3.37 15.09
N ARG A 72 -13.24 -2.38 15.45
CA ARG A 72 -12.79 -2.09 16.83
C ARG A 72 -12.11 -3.27 17.51
N ALA A 73 -11.59 -4.22 16.74
CA ALA A 73 -10.89 -5.40 17.26
C ALA A 73 -9.42 -5.08 17.58
N THR A 74 -9.09 -4.97 18.87
CA THR A 74 -7.72 -4.68 19.35
C THR A 74 -6.90 -5.94 19.66
N SER A 75 -7.48 -7.13 19.56
CA SER A 75 -6.83 -8.40 19.93
C SER A 75 -5.75 -8.89 18.96
N TRP A 76 -5.49 -8.16 17.87
CA TRP A 76 -4.47 -8.54 16.91
C TRP A 76 -3.06 -8.24 17.45
N PHE A 77 -2.16 -9.23 17.41
CA PHE A 77 -0.83 -9.17 18.05
C PHE A 77 0.06 -7.95 17.72
N ALA A 78 -0.21 -7.24 16.63
CA ALA A 78 0.56 -6.09 16.19
C ALA A 78 -0.23 -4.77 16.28
N PHE A 79 -1.46 -4.80 16.82
CA PHE A 79 -2.36 -3.66 16.87
C PHE A 79 -1.74 -2.48 17.61
N ASP A 80 -1.36 -2.67 18.88
CA ASP A 80 -0.81 -1.60 19.71
C ASP A 80 0.44 -0.95 19.10
N MET A 81 1.31 -1.78 18.50
CA MET A 81 2.53 -1.30 17.85
C MET A 81 2.21 -0.43 16.63
N MET A 82 1.26 -0.84 15.79
CA MET A 82 0.84 -0.05 14.62
C MET A 82 0.07 1.19 15.04
N ASP A 83 -0.83 1.09 16.01
CA ASP A 83 -1.65 2.19 16.52
C ASP A 83 -0.79 3.31 17.11
N SER A 84 0.34 2.98 17.75
CA SER A 84 1.26 3.95 18.35
C SER A 84 1.78 5.04 17.40
N PHE A 85 1.87 4.77 16.08
CA PHE A 85 2.31 5.76 15.09
C PHE A 85 1.32 5.98 13.94
N LEU A 86 0.42 5.03 13.70
CA LEU A 86 -0.61 5.16 12.65
C LEU A 86 -1.95 5.66 13.18
N GLY A 87 -2.23 5.55 14.48
CA GLY A 87 -3.52 5.94 15.07
C GLY A 87 -3.84 7.43 14.87
N ALA A 88 -2.82 8.28 14.87
CA ALA A 88 -2.98 9.72 14.60
C ALA A 88 -3.33 10.03 13.14
N ILE A 89 -2.90 9.19 12.18
CA ILE A 89 -3.14 9.37 10.74
C ILE A 89 -4.47 8.76 10.32
N TYR A 90 -4.72 7.54 10.79
CA TYR A 90 -5.96 6.82 10.52
C TYR A 90 -6.89 7.05 11.70
N GLN A 91 -7.58 8.19 11.68
CA GLN A 91 -8.64 8.42 12.65
C GLN A 91 -9.64 7.28 12.58
N ARG A 92 -10.04 6.77 13.76
CA ARG A 92 -11.14 5.82 13.88
C ARG A 92 -12.40 6.55 13.43
N GLY A 93 -12.72 6.43 12.14
CA GLY A 93 -13.90 7.06 11.55
C GLY A 93 -15.13 6.70 12.39
N PRO A 94 -16.09 7.64 12.54
CA PRO A 94 -17.38 7.26 13.09
C PRO A 94 -17.89 6.10 12.25
N ALA A 95 -18.05 4.93 12.87
CA ALA A 95 -18.87 3.90 12.28
C ALA A 95 -20.23 4.56 12.12
N MET A 96 -20.56 5.01 10.91
CA MET A 96 -21.91 5.44 10.59
C MET A 96 -22.75 4.19 10.77
N SER A 97 -23.24 3.97 11.98
CA SER A 97 -24.29 3.02 12.24
C SER A 97 -25.45 3.51 11.41
N THR A 98 -25.69 2.85 10.29
CA THR A 98 -26.92 2.96 9.53
C THR A 98 -28.05 2.32 10.34
N GLU A 99 -28.27 2.80 11.55
CA GLU A 99 -29.48 2.57 12.31
C GLU A 99 -30.07 3.94 12.60
N GLU A 100 -31.37 4.06 12.35
CA GLU A 100 -32.24 5.18 12.70
C GLU A 100 -32.66 6.15 11.57
N ILE A 101 -33.28 5.60 10.53
CA ILE A 101 -34.49 6.24 9.94
C ILE A 101 -35.56 5.17 9.74
N ARG A 102 -36.07 4.65 10.86
CA ARG A 102 -37.43 4.09 10.95
C ARG A 102 -37.95 4.48 12.32
N ASN A 103 -38.67 5.60 12.38
CA ASN A 103 -39.91 5.74 13.13
C ASN A 103 -40.58 7.04 12.67
N GLY A 104 -41.61 6.88 11.84
CA GLY A 104 -42.49 7.97 11.47
C GLY A 104 -43.26 8.48 12.68
N THR A 105 -43.44 9.79 12.75
CA THR A 105 -44.60 10.40 13.39
C THR A 105 -45.03 11.56 12.50
N PRO A 106 -46.16 11.44 11.77
CA PRO A 106 -46.76 12.55 11.06
C PRO A 106 -47.66 13.31 12.03
N THR A 107 -47.47 14.61 12.22
CA THR A 107 -48.53 15.49 12.73
C THR A 107 -48.39 16.90 12.14
N PRO A 108 -49.49 17.50 11.64
CA PRO A 108 -49.50 18.72 10.83
C PRO A 108 -49.81 19.99 11.65
N MET A 109 -49.39 21.15 11.13
CA MET A 109 -50.04 22.50 11.20
C MET A 109 -49.00 23.51 10.66
N SER A 110 -49.08 23.98 9.41
CA SER A 110 -49.95 25.05 8.88
C SER A 110 -49.67 26.46 9.45
N ARG A 111 -48.93 27.29 8.68
CA ARG A 111 -49.27 28.64 8.14
C ARG A 111 -47.98 29.37 7.69
N GLU A 112 -47.84 29.66 6.39
CA GLU A 112 -48.04 30.99 5.73
C GLU A 112 -47.00 32.04 6.19
N SER A 113 -46.14 32.65 5.37
CA SER A 113 -46.43 33.33 4.09
C SER A 113 -45.19 33.60 3.21
N THR A 114 -45.40 33.47 1.90
CA THR A 114 -44.92 34.28 0.75
C THR A 114 -43.48 34.78 0.67
N SER A 115 -42.76 34.33 -0.37
CA SER A 115 -42.23 35.26 -1.40
C SER A 115 -41.87 34.52 -2.69
N THR A 116 -42.46 35.02 -3.76
CA THR A 116 -42.37 34.72 -5.20
C THR A 116 -40.97 34.49 -5.77
N HIS A 117 -40.78 33.45 -6.57
CA HIS A 117 -39.79 33.45 -7.66
C HIS A 117 -40.23 32.55 -8.83
N PRO A 118 -40.11 32.98 -10.11
CA PRO A 118 -40.83 32.36 -11.22
C PRO A 118 -40.05 31.24 -11.94
N ASN A 119 -40.88 30.32 -12.43
CA ASN A 119 -40.74 29.27 -13.43
C ASN A 119 -39.59 29.33 -14.45
N ASN A 120 -38.99 28.17 -14.65
CA ASN A 120 -38.55 27.68 -15.95
C ASN A 120 -38.71 26.14 -15.99
N GLU A 121 -39.80 25.73 -16.62
CA GLU A 121 -40.12 24.36 -17.01
C GLU A 121 -39.19 23.90 -18.13
N THR A 122 -38.61 22.71 -18.03
CA THR A 122 -38.18 21.95 -19.21
C THR A 122 -38.40 20.47 -18.95
N SER A 123 -39.38 19.94 -19.67
CA SER A 123 -39.92 18.60 -19.57
C SER A 123 -38.96 17.49 -20.04
N LEU A 124 -39.14 16.32 -19.42
CA LEU A 124 -38.72 14.99 -19.86
C LEU A 124 -39.19 14.66 -21.28
N PRO A 125 -38.57 13.64 -21.88
CA PRO A 125 -39.39 12.51 -22.31
C PRO A 125 -38.93 11.18 -21.71
N GLN A 126 -39.93 10.47 -21.20
CA GLN A 126 -39.94 9.04 -20.95
C GLN A 126 -39.75 8.29 -22.27
N THR A 127 -38.95 7.22 -22.34
CA THR A 127 -39.13 6.19 -23.38
C THR A 127 -38.53 4.83 -22.96
N LEU A 128 -39.45 3.87 -22.85
CA LEU A 128 -39.38 2.41 -23.03
C LEU A 128 -38.27 1.55 -22.38
N GLY A 129 -38.74 0.58 -21.61
CA GLY A 129 -38.00 -0.60 -21.22
C GLY A 129 -37.81 -1.62 -22.35
N ILE A 130 -36.80 -2.45 -22.16
CA ILE A 130 -36.62 -3.75 -22.80
C ILE A 130 -36.02 -4.70 -21.75
N PRO A 131 -36.64 -5.85 -21.44
CA PRO A 131 -36.00 -6.93 -20.74
C PRO A 131 -35.26 -7.80 -21.77
N THR A 132 -33.96 -8.02 -21.59
CA THR A 132 -33.26 -9.06 -22.36
C THR A 132 -32.34 -9.83 -21.43
N SER A 133 -32.90 -10.91 -20.92
CA SER A 133 -32.19 -12.11 -20.53
C SER A 133 -31.32 -12.61 -21.69
N ILE A 134 -30.00 -12.65 -21.52
CA ILE A 134 -29.10 -13.50 -22.32
C ILE A 134 -28.24 -14.31 -21.35
N PRO A 135 -28.04 -15.61 -21.64
CA PRO A 135 -27.50 -16.58 -20.68
C PRO A 135 -25.98 -16.55 -20.60
N LEU A 136 -25.50 -17.05 -19.47
CA LEU A 136 -24.13 -17.45 -19.16
C LEU A 136 -23.37 -18.02 -20.39
N SER A 137 -22.38 -17.27 -20.87
CA SER A 137 -21.31 -17.79 -21.72
C SER A 137 -20.17 -18.25 -20.83
N SER A 138 -20.05 -19.58 -20.70
CA SER A 138 -18.97 -20.26 -20.00
C SER A 138 -17.69 -20.15 -20.83
N VAL A 139 -16.89 -19.13 -20.55
CA VAL A 139 -15.53 -19.01 -21.10
C VAL A 139 -14.60 -19.76 -20.16
N LEU A 140 -14.24 -20.98 -20.57
CA LEU A 140 -13.08 -21.71 -20.10
C LEU A 140 -11.83 -20.90 -20.47
N GLU A 141 -11.30 -20.14 -19.52
CA GLU A 141 -9.94 -19.65 -19.60
C GLU A 141 -8.97 -20.83 -19.38
N PRO A 142 -8.03 -21.09 -20.30
CA PRO A 142 -6.96 -22.03 -20.04
C PRO A 142 -6.00 -21.38 -19.03
N GLU A 143 -5.96 -21.91 -17.81
CA GLU A 143 -4.86 -21.67 -16.86
C GLU A 143 -3.54 -22.18 -17.47
N VAL A 144 -2.93 -21.37 -18.33
CA VAL A 144 -1.50 -21.51 -18.64
C VAL A 144 -0.77 -20.83 -17.49
N LEU A 145 -0.63 -21.61 -16.42
CA LEU A 145 0.23 -21.33 -15.29
C LEU A 145 1.68 -21.37 -15.80
N LEU A 146 2.13 -20.24 -16.38
CA LEU A 146 3.54 -19.98 -16.65
C LEU A 146 4.25 -19.89 -15.30
N HIS A 147 4.66 -21.06 -14.82
CA HIS A 147 5.58 -21.23 -13.72
C HIS A 147 6.93 -20.67 -14.21
N VAL A 148 7.11 -19.35 -14.09
CA VAL A 148 8.41 -18.72 -14.29
C VAL A 148 9.32 -19.29 -13.20
N PRO A 149 10.37 -20.05 -13.54
CA PRO A 149 11.23 -20.65 -12.53
C PRO A 149 11.97 -19.54 -11.77
N GLU A 150 11.68 -19.37 -10.48
CA GLU A 150 12.30 -18.37 -9.61
C GLU A 150 13.84 -18.56 -9.50
N ASP A 151 14.36 -19.76 -9.81
CA ASP A 151 15.79 -20.09 -9.76
C ASP A 151 16.66 -19.35 -10.80
N VAL A 152 16.06 -18.83 -11.89
CA VAL A 152 16.84 -18.12 -12.93
C VAL A 152 17.25 -16.72 -12.46
N ASP A 153 16.44 -16.10 -11.59
CA ASP A 153 16.63 -14.72 -11.14
C ASP A 153 17.77 -14.59 -10.11
N ASP A 154 17.93 -15.58 -9.22
CA ASP A 154 18.99 -15.57 -8.21
C ASP A 154 20.39 -15.77 -8.82
N LYS A 155 20.51 -16.59 -9.87
CA LYS A 155 21.79 -16.75 -10.59
C LYS A 155 22.20 -15.46 -11.28
N LEU A 156 21.27 -14.83 -12.00
CA LEU A 156 21.51 -13.56 -12.69
C LEU A 156 21.86 -12.45 -11.69
N ARG A 157 21.21 -12.44 -10.53
CA ARG A 157 21.49 -11.49 -9.45
C ARG A 157 22.89 -11.67 -8.86
N VAL A 158 23.34 -12.90 -8.62
CA VAL A 158 24.70 -13.16 -8.11
C VAL A 158 25.75 -12.77 -9.16
N GLU A 159 25.51 -13.07 -10.43
CA GLU A 159 26.39 -12.69 -11.53
C GLU A 159 26.53 -11.16 -11.65
N LEU A 160 25.40 -10.44 -11.62
CA LEU A 160 25.39 -8.98 -11.63
C LEU A 160 26.12 -8.36 -10.44
N MET A 161 25.96 -8.93 -9.24
CA MET A 161 26.66 -8.46 -8.04
C MET A 161 28.18 -8.65 -8.13
N ASN A 162 28.63 -9.76 -8.73
CA ASN A 162 30.06 -10.00 -8.97
C ASN A 162 30.63 -9.03 -10.00
N GLU A 163 29.89 -8.77 -11.08
CA GLU A 163 30.31 -7.83 -12.12
C GLU A 163 30.44 -6.40 -11.58
N ILE A 164 29.47 -5.95 -10.78
CA ILE A 164 29.55 -4.66 -10.07
C ILE A 164 30.76 -4.63 -9.13
N GLY A 165 30.99 -5.71 -8.37
CA GLY A 165 32.14 -5.82 -7.48
C GLY A 165 33.48 -5.66 -8.20
N ASN A 166 33.63 -6.33 -9.35
CA ASN A 166 34.84 -6.24 -10.18
C ASN A 166 35.06 -4.82 -10.73
N LEU A 167 34.00 -4.17 -11.22
CA LEU A 167 34.08 -2.81 -11.76
C LEU A 167 34.51 -1.80 -10.69
N VAL A 168 33.94 -1.89 -9.48
CA VAL A 168 34.30 -1.04 -8.35
C VAL A 168 35.76 -1.25 -7.95
N HIS A 169 36.24 -2.50 -7.96
CA HIS A 169 37.63 -2.82 -7.65
C HIS A 169 38.59 -2.21 -8.68
N GLU A 170 38.31 -2.38 -9.97
CA GLU A 170 39.13 -1.84 -11.05
C GLU A 170 39.20 -0.30 -11.01
N TYR A 171 38.06 0.36 -10.78
CA TYR A 171 37.99 1.81 -10.64
C TYR A 171 38.81 2.30 -9.45
N THR A 172 38.71 1.61 -8.31
CA THR A 172 39.47 1.95 -7.09
C THR A 172 40.98 1.84 -7.35
N ASP A 173 41.41 0.79 -8.03
CA ASP A 173 42.82 0.59 -8.38
C ASP A 173 43.31 1.60 -9.42
N ALA A 174 42.45 2.00 -10.37
CA ALA A 174 42.76 3.08 -11.31
C ALA A 174 42.99 4.42 -10.58
N ILE A 175 42.17 4.75 -9.58
CA ILE A 175 42.37 5.95 -8.75
C ILE A 175 43.69 5.87 -7.97
N LYS A 176 43.97 4.73 -7.32
CA LYS A 176 45.22 4.55 -6.56
C LYS A 176 46.45 4.72 -7.45
N ARG A 177 46.43 4.16 -8.66
CA ARG A 177 47.51 4.29 -9.65
C ARG A 177 47.74 5.74 -10.11
N ARG A 178 46.69 6.56 -10.18
CA ARG A 178 46.83 7.99 -10.52
C ARG A 178 47.51 8.76 -9.40
N ARG A 179 47.09 8.54 -8.14
CA ARG A 179 47.69 9.22 -6.98
C ARG A 179 49.17 8.93 -6.81
N THR A 180 49.59 7.66 -6.95
CA THR A 180 51.00 7.28 -6.81
C THR A 180 51.89 7.79 -7.95
N ARG A 181 51.30 8.17 -9.10
CA ARG A 181 52.03 8.75 -10.23
C ARG A 181 52.29 10.24 -10.04
N ASP A 182 51.37 10.96 -9.41
CA ASP A 182 51.50 12.40 -9.14
C ASP A 182 52.48 12.69 -8.00
N GLU A 183 52.64 11.77 -7.03
CA GLU A 183 53.65 11.89 -5.95
C GLU A 183 55.11 11.69 -6.41
N ARG A 184 55.33 11.22 -7.64
CA ARG A 184 56.68 10.98 -8.20
C ARG A 184 57.16 12.05 -9.17
N ARG A 185 56.38 13.12 -9.38
CA ARG A 185 56.76 14.29 -10.18
C ARG A 185 57.08 15.46 -9.29
#